data_AF-B4QJP3-F1
#
_entry.id   AF-B4QJP3-F1
#
_cell.length_a   1.000
_cell.length_b   1.000
_cell.length_c   1.000
_cell.angle_alpha   90.00
_cell.angle_beta   90.00
_cell.angle_gamma   90.00
#
_symmetry.space_group_name_H-M   'P 1'
#
loop_
_entity.id
_entity.type
_entity.pdbx_description
1 polymer ?
#
loop_
_entity_poly.entity_id
_entity_poly.type
_entity_poly.pdbx_seq_one_letter_code
_entity_poly.pdbx_strand_id
1 'polypeptide(L)'
;MLLHFWPAKQQQQQQHQLLQLRRRQMRMLMLATDPSKPVLLAGDKEKNGMADVDAAGGIQYLENQLKTCEKLAEILKIEPLSFV
;
A
#
# COMPACT_ATOMS: atom_id res chain seq x y z
N MET A 1 -21.20 29.45 -28.65
CA MET A 1 -21.32 28.33 -27.69
C MET A 1 -19.99 27.60 -27.67
N LEU A 2 -19.06 28.03 -26.81
CA LEU A 2 -17.72 27.43 -26.71
C LEU A 2 -17.80 26.24 -25.76
N LEU A 3 -17.66 25.03 -26.30
CA LEU A 3 -17.49 23.81 -25.53
C LEU A 3 -16.17 23.91 -24.76
N HIS A 4 -16.23 24.08 -23.44
CA HIS A 4 -15.06 24.03 -22.57
C HIS A 4 -14.56 22.59 -22.48
N PHE A 5 -13.74 22.18 -23.45
CA PHE A 5 -13.01 20.92 -23.43
C PHE A 5 -11.79 21.08 -22.51
N TRP A 6 -12.02 20.84 -21.21
CA TRP A 6 -10.94 20.75 -20.24
C TRP A 6 -10.05 19.56 -20.60
N PRO A 7 -8.75 19.74 -20.90
CA PRO A 7 -7.93 18.66 -21.40
C PRO A 7 -7.77 17.61 -20.30
N ALA A 8 -8.08 16.34 -20.60
CA ALA A 8 -8.22 15.24 -19.63
C ALA A 8 -7.11 15.16 -18.56
N LYS A 9 -5.87 15.54 -18.90
CA LYS A 9 -4.75 15.62 -17.94
C LYS A 9 -5.00 16.60 -16.79
N GLN A 10 -5.52 17.79 -17.10
CA GLN A 10 -5.84 18.77 -16.06
C GLN A 10 -7.01 18.25 -15.19
N GLN A 11 -7.94 17.45 -15.74
CA GLN A 11 -9.09 16.92 -14.99
C GLN A 11 -8.62 15.88 -13.99
N GLN A 12 -7.75 14.97 -14.44
CA GLN A 12 -7.15 13.95 -13.60
C GLN A 12 -6.31 14.57 -12.46
N GLN A 13 -5.56 15.64 -12.76
CA GLN A 13 -4.80 16.36 -11.74
C GLN A 13 -5.71 16.99 -10.68
N GLN A 14 -6.81 17.62 -11.08
CA GLN A 14 -7.81 18.16 -10.14
C GLN A 14 -8.48 17.06 -9.30
N GLN A 15 -8.87 15.95 -9.93
CA GLN A 15 -9.45 14.81 -9.20
C GLN A 15 -8.46 14.24 -8.17
N HIS A 16 -7.18 14.11 -8.54
CA HIS A 16 -6.15 13.69 -7.61
C HIS A 16 -6.01 14.69 -6.45
N GLN A 17 -5.97 16.00 -6.71
CA GLN A 17 -5.93 17.02 -5.66
C GLN A 17 -7.15 16.94 -4.73
N LEU A 18 -8.35 16.77 -5.27
CA LEU A 18 -9.58 16.60 -4.47
C LEU A 18 -9.55 15.34 -3.62
N LEU A 19 -8.99 14.24 -4.14
CA LEU A 19 -8.78 13.03 -3.35
C LEU A 19 -7.80 13.30 -2.20
N GLN A 20 -6.69 14.00 -2.45
CA GLN A 20 -5.75 14.36 -1.38
C GLN A 20 -6.39 15.26 -0.31
N LEU A 21 -7.20 16.24 -0.72
CA LEU A 21 -7.94 17.11 0.20
C LEU A 21 -8.95 16.33 1.04
N ARG A 22 -9.71 15.43 0.43
CA ARG A 22 -10.66 14.55 1.16
C ARG A 22 -9.94 13.64 2.14
N ARG A 23 -8.81 13.04 1.75
CA ARG A 23 -7.97 12.24 2.66
C ARG A 23 -7.47 13.07 3.84
N ARG A 24 -7.02 14.31 3.61
CA ARG A 24 -6.60 15.23 4.67
C ARG A 24 -7.76 15.58 5.61
N GLN A 25 -8.93 15.91 5.06
CA GLN A 25 -10.12 16.22 5.86
C GLN A 25 -10.54 15.04 6.73
N MET A 26 -10.56 13.81 6.20
CA MET A 26 -10.89 12.62 6.99
C MET A 26 -9.94 12.42 8.17
N ARG A 27 -8.63 12.65 8.00
CA ARG A 27 -7.67 12.53 9.10
C ARG A 27 -7.82 13.61 10.18
N MET A 28 -8.22 14.82 9.80
CA MET A 28 -8.29 15.96 10.72
C MET A 28 -9.64 16.10 11.43
N LEU A 29 -10.73 15.67 10.78
CA LEU A 29 -12.09 15.97 11.25
C LEU A 29 -12.81 14.74 11.82
N MET A 30 -12.34 13.52 11.56
CA MET A 30 -12.90 12.34 12.22
C MET A 30 -12.27 12.13 13.59
N LEU A 31 -13.11 11.92 14.60
CA LEU A 31 -12.67 11.53 15.92
C LEU A 31 -12.16 10.08 15.84
N ALA A 32 -10.90 9.87 16.22
CA ALA A 32 -10.38 8.53 16.38
C ALA A 32 -11.13 7.83 17.51
N THR A 33 -11.47 6.55 17.32
CA THR A 33 -12.08 5.72 18.38
C THR A 33 -11.17 5.60 19.60
N ASP A 34 -9.86 5.58 19.36
CA ASP A 34 -8.82 5.68 20.38
C ASP A 34 -8.04 6.98 20.15
N PRO A 35 -8.15 7.99 21.04
CA PRO A 35 -7.47 9.27 20.87
C PRO A 35 -5.93 9.17 20.82
N SER A 36 -5.36 8.07 21.29
CA SER A 36 -3.90 7.83 21.24
C SER A 36 -3.41 7.36 19.87
N LYS A 37 -4.33 7.03 18.95
CA LYS A 37 -4.02 6.48 17.63
C LYS A 37 -4.55 7.40 16.51
N PRO A 38 -3.79 7.61 15.43
CA PRO A 38 -4.27 8.41 14.31
C PRO A 38 -5.36 7.68 13.52
N VAL A 39 -6.23 8.44 12.86
CA VAL A 39 -7.14 7.88 11.84
C VAL A 39 -6.32 7.42 10.64
N LEU A 40 -6.38 6.13 10.37
CA LEU A 40 -5.73 5.50 9.21
C LEU A 40 -6.72 5.39 8.06
N LEU A 41 -6.26 5.72 6.86
CA LEU A 41 -6.99 5.54 5.61
C LEU A 41 -6.48 4.30 4.88
N ALA A 42 -7.28 3.81 3.95
CA ALA A 42 -6.86 2.73 3.06
C ALA A 42 -5.51 3.06 2.39
N GLY A 43 -4.58 2.10 2.42
CA GLY A 43 -3.22 2.24 1.90
C GLY A 43 -2.18 2.73 2.93
N ASP A 44 -2.60 3.26 4.08
CA ASP A 44 -1.63 3.80 5.07
C ASP A 44 -0.83 2.70 5.75
N LYS A 45 -1.48 1.59 6.12
CA LYS A 45 -0.80 0.47 6.77
C LYS A 45 0.15 -0.22 5.81
N GLU A 46 -0.25 -0.35 4.56
CA GLU A 46 0.55 -0.93 3.50
C GLU A 46 1.78 -0.05 3.22
N LYS A 47 1.61 1.28 3.16
CA LYS A 47 2.73 2.21 3.00
C LYS A 47 3.72 2.13 4.16
N ASN A 48 3.22 2.07 5.40
CA ASN A 48 4.07 1.91 6.57
C ASN A 48 4.79 0.55 6.54
N GLY A 49 4.08 -0.53 6.22
CA GLY A 49 4.67 -1.86 6.10
C GLY A 49 5.74 -1.94 5.01
N MET A 50 5.56 -1.26 3.87
CA MET A 50 6.61 -1.15 2.85
C MET A 50 7.85 -0.45 3.38
N ALA A 51 7.69 0.67 4.11
CA ALA A 51 8.82 1.36 4.72
C ALA A 51 9.52 0.51 5.79
N ASP A 52 8.76 -0.28 6.56
CA ASP A 52 9.32 -1.20 7.56
C ASP A 52 10.11 -2.34 6.89
N VAL A 53 9.61 -2.86 5.77
CA VAL A 53 10.31 -3.87 4.94
C VAL A 53 11.61 -3.30 4.35
N ASP A 54 11.56 -2.08 3.81
CA ASP A 54 12.75 -1.39 3.29
C ASP A 54 13.78 -1.19 4.42
N ALA A 55 13.33 -0.78 5.61
CA ALA A 55 14.19 -0.59 6.77
C ALA A 55 14.78 -1.90 7.32
N ALA A 56 14.01 -3.00 7.26
CA ALA A 56 14.47 -4.33 7.64
C ALA A 56 15.41 -4.98 6.59
N GLY A 57 15.52 -4.39 5.40
CA GLY A 57 16.32 -4.91 4.29
C GLY A 57 15.65 -6.07 3.53
N GLY A 58 14.36 -6.31 3.74
CA GLY A 58 13.63 -7.40 3.10
C GLY A 58 12.41 -7.89 3.88
N ILE A 59 11.70 -8.86 3.30
CA ILE A 59 10.50 -9.46 3.91
C ILE A 59 10.91 -10.68 4.73
N GLN A 60 10.39 -10.79 5.95
CA GLN A 60 10.53 -11.98 6.76
C GLN A 60 9.37 -12.95 6.48
N TYR A 61 9.72 -14.18 6.09
CA TYR A 61 8.75 -15.27 5.94
C TYR A 61 8.65 -16.08 7.22
N LEU A 62 7.47 -16.67 7.46
CA LEU A 62 7.31 -17.64 8.53
C LEU A 62 8.00 -18.96 8.15
N GLU A 63 8.56 -19.67 9.13
CA GLU A 63 9.26 -20.94 8.91
C GLU A 63 8.41 -21.98 8.17
N ASN A 64 7.11 -22.05 8.47
CA ASN A 64 6.19 -22.97 7.81
C ASN A 64 5.91 -22.59 6.34
N GLN A 65 6.00 -21.30 5.98
CA GLN A 65 5.87 -20.85 4.60
C GLN A 65 7.11 -21.29 3.81
N LEU A 66 8.31 -21.11 4.38
CA LEU A 66 9.55 -21.54 3.76
C LEU A 66 9.56 -23.05 3.46
N LYS A 67 9.21 -23.86 4.47
CA LYS A 67 9.11 -25.33 4.31
C LYS A 67 8.06 -25.74 3.28
N THR A 68 6.95 -25.01 3.19
CA THR A 68 5.91 -25.27 2.20
C THR A 68 6.42 -24.97 0.79
N CYS A 69 7.09 -23.83 0.60
CA CYS A 69 7.65 -23.44 -0.68
C CYS A 69 8.76 -24.39 -1.14
N GLU A 70 9.62 -24.85 -0.22
CA GLU A 70 10.66 -25.83 -0.51
C GLU A 70 10.07 -27.15 -1.01
N LYS A 71 9.10 -27.72 -0.29
CA LYS A 71 8.38 -28.94 -0.71
C LYS A 71 7.67 -28.77 -2.04
N LEU A 72 7.07 -27.60 -2.27
CA LEU A 72 6.40 -27.32 -3.53
C LEU A 72 7.40 -27.25 -4.70
N ALA A 73 8.58 -26.67 -4.48
CA ALA A 73 9.65 -26.61 -5.48
C ALA A 73 10.13 -28.01 -5.88
N GLU A 74 10.27 -28.93 -4.91
CA GLU A 74 10.59 -30.34 -5.17
C GLU A 74 9.54 -31.03 -6.04
N ILE A 75 8.26 -30.89 -5.71
CA ILE A 75 7.14 -31.49 -6.45
C ILE A 75 7.11 -30.99 -7.90
N LEU A 76 7.30 -29.68 -8.08
CA LEU A 76 7.25 -29.03 -9.38
C LEU A 76 8.57 -29.13 -10.15
N LYS A 77 9.65 -29.63 -9.54
CA LYS A 77 11.01 -29.71 -10.08
C LYS A 77 11.53 -28.34 -10.55
N ILE A 78 11.32 -27.32 -9.72
CA ILE A 78 11.83 -25.96 -9.93
C ILE A 78 12.84 -25.58 -8.85
N GLU A 79 13.57 -24.50 -9.06
CA GLU A 79 14.49 -23.96 -8.06
C GLU A 79 13.71 -23.44 -6.83
N PRO A 80 14.13 -23.82 -5.60
CA PRO A 80 13.51 -23.30 -4.38
C PRO A 80 13.82 -21.81 -4.19
N LEU A 81 13.03 -21.14 -3.34
CA LEU A 81 13.28 -19.75 -2.95
C LEU A 81 14.69 -19.60 -2.37
N SER A 82 15.43 -18.62 -2.88
CA SER A 82 16.73 -18.20 -2.38
C SER A 82 16.69 -16.77 -1.85
N PHE A 83 17.55 -16.47 -0.88
CA PHE A 83 17.65 -15.16 -0.25
C PHE A 83 19.00 -14.54 -0.62
N VAL A 84 19.02 -13.21 -0.79
CA VAL A 84 20.22 -12.43 -1.15
C VAL A 84 20.85 -11.85 0.11
#